data_AF-A0A822EP78-F1
#
_entry.id   AF-A0A822EP78-F1
#
_cell.length_a   1.000
_cell.length_b   1.000
_cell.length_c   1.000
_cell.angle_alpha   90.00
_cell.angle_beta   90.00
_cell.angle_gamma   90.00
#
_symmetry.space_group_name_H-M   'P 1'
#
loop_
_entity.id
_entity.type
_entity.pdbx_description
1 polymer ?
#
loop_
_entity_poly.entity_id
_entity_poly.type
_entity_poly.pdbx_seq_one_letter_code
_entity_poly.pdbx_strand_id
1 'polypeptide(L)'
;MGKNKDRKKKGAAVQKTATKAKKKTEKELQKQIEQLGEENIEQLITKHAGKDNAIEAVVIEEPTQNPPSRRANVSFTEHPLKDELILFGGEFFDGRTTILFNDLYIYDIKKQHWKRVQTPQPPPPRSSHQVEFNFLLFLIVRYTNLVTSVLSSFFSSGKAF
;
A
#
# COMPACT_ATOMS: atom_id res chain seq x y z
N MET A 1 18.21 -9.40 -62.40
CA MET A 1 17.83 -8.97 -61.03
C MET A 1 16.37 -9.34 -60.79
N GLY A 2 16.03 -10.27 -59.88
CA GLY A 2 14.62 -10.69 -59.74
C GLY A 2 14.21 -11.46 -58.48
N LYS A 3 15.13 -11.79 -57.55
CA LYS A 3 14.84 -12.69 -56.43
C LYS A 3 14.33 -12.01 -55.14
N ASN A 4 14.16 -10.68 -55.12
CA ASN A 4 13.95 -9.93 -53.86
C ASN A 4 12.49 -9.49 -53.59
N LYS A 5 11.58 -9.54 -54.58
CA LYS A 5 10.17 -9.14 -54.41
C LYS A 5 9.29 -10.23 -53.76
N ASP A 6 9.57 -11.51 -54.00
CA ASP A 6 8.74 -12.61 -53.50
C ASP A 6 8.93 -12.93 -52.01
N ARG A 7 10.13 -12.70 -51.46
CA ARG A 7 10.39 -12.84 -50.01
C ARG A 7 9.62 -11.80 -49.19
N LYS A 8 9.43 -10.59 -49.71
CA LYS A 8 8.71 -9.49 -49.03
C LYS A 8 7.19 -9.73 -48.98
N LYS A 9 6.61 -10.36 -50.01
CA LYS A 9 5.18 -10.72 -50.08
C LYS A 9 4.81 -11.90 -49.17
N LYS A 10 5.71 -12.88 -49.00
CA LYS A 10 5.52 -14.03 -48.08
C LYS A 10 5.62 -13.63 -46.59
N GLY A 11 6.49 -12.70 -46.21
CA GLY A 11 6.62 -12.25 -44.80
C GLY A 11 5.38 -11.54 -44.24
N ALA A 12 4.71 -10.71 -45.06
CA ALA A 12 3.51 -9.97 -44.65
C ALA A 12 2.25 -10.84 -44.45
N ALA A 13 2.13 -11.94 -45.22
CA ALA A 13 1.04 -12.90 -45.08
C ALA A 13 1.18 -13.73 -43.80
N VAL A 14 2.40 -14.17 -43.48
CA VAL A 14 2.72 -14.93 -42.26
C VAL A 14 2.50 -14.08 -41.00
N GLN A 15 2.87 -12.80 -41.03
CA GLN A 15 2.61 -11.86 -39.92
C GLN A 15 1.11 -11.60 -39.69
N LYS A 16 0.30 -11.44 -40.76
CA LYS A 16 -1.16 -11.26 -40.63
C LYS A 16 -1.85 -12.50 -40.02
N THR A 17 -1.38 -13.70 -40.35
CA THR A 17 -1.90 -14.95 -39.79
C THR A 17 -1.51 -15.11 -38.31
N ALA A 18 -0.27 -14.75 -37.95
CA ALA A 18 0.20 -14.77 -36.56
C ALA A 18 -0.56 -13.77 -35.66
N THR A 19 -0.87 -12.57 -36.15
CA THR A 19 -1.69 -11.59 -35.40
C THR A 19 -3.14 -12.04 -35.21
N LYS A 20 -3.74 -12.73 -36.20
CA LYS A 20 -5.09 -13.29 -36.06
C LYS A 20 -5.12 -14.47 -35.09
N ALA A 21 -4.09 -15.32 -35.10
CA ALA A 21 -3.95 -16.42 -34.15
C ALA A 21 -3.79 -15.92 -32.71
N LYS A 22 -2.93 -14.91 -32.47
CA LYS A 22 -2.76 -14.27 -31.16
C LYS A 22 -4.05 -13.65 -30.62
N LYS A 23 -4.81 -12.96 -31.48
CA LYS A 23 -6.09 -12.34 -31.11
C LYS A 23 -7.19 -13.37 -30.82
N LYS A 24 -7.10 -14.57 -31.40
CA LYS A 24 -8.02 -15.68 -31.12
C LYS A 24 -7.67 -16.34 -29.78
N THR A 25 -6.38 -16.59 -29.52
CA THR A 25 -5.92 -17.17 -28.24
C THR A 25 -6.18 -16.25 -27.05
N GLU A 26 -6.09 -14.93 -27.23
CA GLU A 26 -6.38 -13.94 -26.19
C GLU A 26 -7.87 -13.90 -25.81
N LYS A 27 -8.77 -14.01 -26.81
CA LYS A 27 -10.22 -14.13 -26.55
C LYS A 27 -10.59 -15.42 -25.83
N GLU A 28 -9.91 -16.52 -26.13
CA GLU A 28 -10.16 -17.80 -25.47
C GLU A 28 -9.70 -17.75 -24.02
N LEU A 29 -8.53 -17.16 -23.75
CA LEU A 29 -8.01 -16.98 -22.39
C LEU A 29 -8.93 -16.08 -21.55
N GLN A 30 -9.44 -14.99 -22.13
CA GLN A 30 -10.42 -14.11 -21.47
C GLN A 30 -11.71 -14.86 -21.10
N LYS A 31 -12.21 -15.73 -21.98
CA LYS A 31 -13.42 -16.52 -21.73
C LYS A 31 -13.21 -17.60 -20.67
N GLN A 32 -12.02 -18.19 -20.60
CA GLN A 32 -11.66 -19.15 -19.55
C GLN A 32 -11.56 -18.48 -18.17
N ILE A 33 -10.96 -17.29 -18.09
CA ILE A 33 -10.90 -16.49 -16.85
C ILE A 33 -12.33 -16.17 -16.37
N GLU A 34 -13.22 -15.81 -17.28
CA GLU A 34 -14.63 -15.51 -16.98
C GLU A 34 -15.41 -16.78 -16.54
N GLN A 35 -15.14 -17.94 -17.14
CA GLN A 35 -15.74 -19.22 -16.73
C GLN A 35 -15.26 -19.73 -15.37
N LEU A 36 -14.01 -19.45 -15.01
CA LEU A 36 -13.45 -19.83 -13.70
C LEU A 36 -13.89 -18.87 -12.58
N GLY A 37 -14.56 -17.76 -12.92
CA GLY A 37 -15.01 -16.77 -11.95
C GLY A 37 -13.87 -16.04 -11.24
N GLU A 38 -12.65 -16.10 -11.81
CA GLU A 38 -11.48 -15.44 -11.27
C GLU A 38 -11.48 -13.96 -11.68
N GLU A 39 -11.28 -13.05 -10.72
CA GLU A 39 -11.18 -11.61 -11.01
C GLU A 39 -9.97 -11.35 -11.92
N ASN A 40 -10.15 -10.51 -12.95
CA ASN A 40 -9.06 -10.17 -13.87
C ASN A 40 -7.91 -9.46 -13.10
N ILE A 41 -6.67 -9.86 -13.35
CA ILE A 41 -5.48 -9.37 -12.63
C ILE A 41 -5.36 -7.83 -12.71
N GLU A 42 -5.73 -7.19 -13.82
CA GLU A 42 -5.70 -5.73 -13.96
C GLU A 42 -6.76 -5.04 -13.10
N GLN A 43 -7.95 -5.65 -12.98
CA GLN A 43 -9.01 -5.17 -12.10
C GLN A 43 -8.63 -5.32 -10.63
N LEU A 44 -7.98 -6.43 -10.28
CA LEU A 44 -7.42 -6.65 -8.94
C LEU A 44 -6.36 -5.61 -8.60
N ILE A 45 -5.42 -5.33 -9.51
CA ILE A 45 -4.39 -4.31 -9.31
C ILE A 45 -5.03 -2.93 -9.12
N THR A 46 -6.03 -2.57 -9.93
CA THR A 46 -6.72 -1.28 -9.81
C THR A 46 -7.49 -1.16 -8.49
N LYS A 47 -8.15 -2.24 -8.06
CA LYS A 47 -8.89 -2.33 -6.79
C LYS A 47 -7.97 -2.28 -5.58
N HIS A 48 -6.78 -2.87 -5.65
CA HIS A 48 -5.78 -2.79 -4.58
C HIS A 48 -5.04 -1.46 -4.58
N ALA A 49 -4.64 -0.92 -5.73
CA ALA A 49 -4.05 0.40 -5.85
C ALA A 49 -4.99 1.51 -5.33
N GLY A 50 -6.30 1.38 -5.56
CA GLY A 50 -7.30 2.30 -4.97
C GLY A 50 -7.39 2.20 -3.45
N LYS A 51 -7.17 1.02 -2.87
CA LYS A 51 -7.11 0.82 -1.41
C LYS A 51 -5.80 1.33 -0.83
N ASP A 52 -4.68 1.12 -1.52
CA ASP A 52 -3.35 1.57 -1.09
C ASP A 52 -3.24 3.11 -1.15
N ASN A 53 -3.81 3.75 -2.18
CA ASN A 53 -3.92 5.21 -2.24
C ASN A 53 -4.83 5.79 -1.13
N ALA A 54 -5.81 5.02 -0.64
CA ALA A 54 -6.62 5.42 0.52
C ALA A 54 -5.85 5.30 1.85
N ILE A 55 -4.78 4.51 1.90
CA ILE A 55 -3.84 4.46 3.04
C ILE A 55 -2.93 5.70 3.05
N GLU A 56 -2.66 6.32 1.89
CA GLU A 56 -1.70 7.43 1.78
C GLU A 56 -2.16 8.78 2.39
N ALA A 57 -3.46 9.05 2.55
CA ALA A 57 -3.88 10.46 2.53
C ALA A 57 -4.17 11.13 3.87
N VAL A 58 -4.37 10.44 4.99
CA VAL A 58 -4.87 11.12 6.21
C VAL A 58 -4.26 10.54 7.48
N VAL A 59 -2.96 10.81 7.68
CA VAL A 59 -2.33 10.75 9.01
C VAL A 59 -2.59 12.10 9.67
N ILE A 60 -3.60 12.17 10.53
CA ILE A 60 -3.84 13.39 11.32
C ILE A 60 -3.00 13.28 12.60
N GLU A 61 -2.00 14.16 12.72
CA GLU A 61 -1.27 14.39 13.96
C GLU A 61 -1.99 15.47 14.76
N GLU A 62 -2.81 15.05 15.73
CA GLU A 62 -3.45 15.99 16.66
C GLU A 62 -2.55 16.18 17.88
N PRO A 63 -2.07 17.41 18.16
CA PRO A 63 -1.39 17.68 19.42
C PRO A 63 -2.37 17.42 20.57
N THR A 64 -1.98 16.55 21.51
CA THR A 64 -2.82 16.26 22.67
C THR A 64 -2.36 17.09 23.85
N GLN A 65 -3.30 17.72 24.55
CA GLN A 65 -2.99 18.46 25.79
C GLN A 65 -2.59 17.51 26.93
N ASN A 66 -3.03 16.25 26.86
CA ASN A 66 -2.83 15.25 27.91
C ASN A 66 -2.03 14.04 27.39
N PRO A 67 -1.26 13.36 28.25
CA PRO A 67 -0.64 12.08 27.94
C PRO A 67 -1.69 10.98 27.69
N PRO A 68 -1.31 9.86 27.05
CA PRO A 68 -2.19 8.71 26.90
C PRO A 68 -2.71 8.22 28.27
N SER A 69 -3.93 7.69 28.27
CA SER A 69 -4.56 7.14 29.48
C SER A 69 -3.72 6.01 30.08
N ARG A 70 -3.89 5.76 31.39
CA ARG A 70 -3.26 4.62 32.08
C ARG A 70 -3.60 3.31 31.37
N ARG A 71 -2.56 2.55 31.08
CA ARG A 71 -2.60 1.27 30.35
C ARG A 71 -1.33 0.47 30.61
N ALA A 72 -1.44 -0.84 30.49
CA ALA A 72 -0.36 -1.81 30.56
C ALA A 72 -0.17 -2.48 29.20
N ASN A 73 0.90 -3.27 29.05
CA ASN A 73 1.17 -4.07 27.86
C ASN A 73 1.20 -3.24 26.55
N VAL A 74 1.71 -2.01 26.65
CA VAL A 74 1.95 -1.14 25.50
C VAL A 74 3.18 -1.58 24.74
N SER A 75 3.19 -1.32 23.44
CA SER A 75 4.43 -1.34 22.66
C SER A 75 5.01 0.05 22.57
N PHE A 76 6.30 0.16 22.87
CA PHE A 76 7.04 1.41 22.86
C PHE A 76 8.27 1.25 21.98
N THR A 77 8.50 2.18 21.06
CA THR A 77 9.58 2.08 20.08
C THR A 77 10.15 3.45 19.76
N GLU A 78 11.44 3.54 19.51
CA GLU A 78 12.09 4.76 19.06
C GLU A 78 11.72 5.10 17.61
N HIS A 79 11.53 6.39 17.31
CA HIS A 79 11.40 6.84 15.94
C HIS A 79 12.79 6.78 15.27
N PRO A 80 12.95 6.17 14.08
CA PRO A 80 14.27 5.88 13.51
C PRO A 80 15.05 7.12 13.03
N LEU A 81 14.37 8.23 12.78
CA LEU A 81 14.96 9.44 12.17
C LEU A 81 14.80 10.70 13.03
N LYS A 82 14.03 10.63 14.10
CA LYS A 82 13.65 11.80 14.90
C LYS A 82 13.82 11.42 16.37
N ASP A 83 14.09 12.41 17.20
CA ASP A 83 14.10 12.26 18.66
C ASP A 83 12.66 12.20 19.20
N GLU A 84 11.90 11.23 18.71
CA GLU A 84 10.50 10.99 19.04
C GLU A 84 10.34 9.51 19.48
N LEU A 85 9.39 9.26 20.37
CA LEU A 85 9.05 7.91 20.81
C LEU A 85 7.64 7.58 20.35
N ILE A 86 7.46 6.36 19.86
CA ILE A 86 6.21 5.85 19.32
C ILE A 86 5.60 4.90 20.36
N LEU A 87 4.36 5.17 20.75
CA LEU A 87 3.57 4.32 21.64
C LEU A 87 2.36 3.80 20.87
N PHE A 88 2.15 2.49 20.90
CA PHE A 88 0.99 1.87 20.26
C PHE A 88 0.23 0.96 21.24
N GLY A 89 -1.10 1.12 21.24
CA GLY A 89 -2.05 0.21 21.85
C GLY A 89 -1.95 0.11 23.37
N GLY A 90 -2.00 -1.12 23.88
CA GLY A 90 -2.06 -1.46 25.30
C GLY A 90 -3.44 -1.86 25.76
N GLU A 91 -3.55 -2.18 27.06
CA GLU A 91 -4.81 -2.57 27.68
C GLU A 91 -4.96 -1.99 29.08
N PHE A 92 -6.21 -1.86 29.53
CA PHE A 92 -6.53 -1.43 30.88
C PHE A 92 -7.64 -2.32 31.44
N PHE A 93 -7.43 -2.83 32.64
CA PHE A 93 -8.41 -3.62 33.37
C PHE A 93 -8.80 -2.90 34.65
N ASP A 94 -10.09 -2.61 34.81
CA ASP A 94 -10.63 -1.89 35.97
C ASP A 94 -11.13 -2.80 37.10
N GLY A 95 -10.92 -4.12 36.97
CA GLY A 95 -11.45 -5.13 37.89
C GLY A 95 -12.75 -5.79 37.43
N ARG A 96 -13.39 -5.25 36.38
CA ARG A 96 -14.64 -5.79 35.82
C ARG A 96 -14.58 -5.98 34.31
N THR A 97 -13.97 -5.05 33.60
CA THR A 97 -13.92 -4.99 32.14
C THR A 97 -12.51 -4.70 31.66
N THR A 98 -12.15 -5.31 30.54
CA THR A 98 -10.87 -5.06 29.86
C THR A 98 -11.09 -4.14 28.67
N ILE A 99 -10.41 -3.00 28.68
CA ILE A 99 -10.38 -2.06 27.56
C ILE A 99 -9.10 -2.32 26.77
N LEU A 100 -9.25 -2.61 25.48
CA LEU A 100 -8.14 -2.77 24.55
C LEU A 100 -8.00 -1.52 23.70
N PHE A 101 -6.78 -1.02 23.58
CA PHE A 101 -6.50 0.18 22.82
C PHE A 101 -5.81 -0.15 21.49
N ASN A 102 -6.13 0.61 20.46
CA ASN A 102 -5.51 0.55 19.13
C ASN A 102 -5.07 1.93 18.62
N ASP A 103 -4.92 2.89 19.54
CA ASP A 103 -4.44 4.23 19.24
C ASP A 103 -2.90 4.27 19.15
N LEU A 104 -2.41 5.20 18.35
CA LEU A 104 -1.00 5.47 18.12
C LEU A 104 -0.68 6.87 18.65
N TYR A 105 0.34 6.97 19.50
CA TYR A 105 0.86 8.22 20.01
C TYR A 105 2.32 8.40 19.64
N ILE A 106 2.72 9.64 19.45
CA ILE A 106 4.10 10.06 19.28
C ILE A 106 4.43 11.04 20.41
N TYR A 107 5.51 10.79 21.12
CA TYR A 107 6.07 11.68 22.12
C TYR A 107 7.30 12.38 21.55
N ASP A 108 7.25 13.71 21.45
CA ASP A 108 8.40 14.53 21.08
C ASP A 108 9.28 14.74 22.32
N ILE A 109 10.49 14.18 22.33
CA ILE A 109 11.40 14.21 23.48
C ILE A 109 11.85 15.65 23.75
N LYS A 110 12.12 16.44 22.70
CA LYS A 110 12.68 17.79 22.83
C LYS A 110 11.67 18.76 23.41
N LYS A 111 10.44 18.65 22.96
CA LYS A 111 9.38 19.59 23.34
C LYS A 111 8.44 19.02 24.41
N GLN A 112 8.67 17.78 24.82
CA GLN A 112 8.00 17.08 25.92
C GLN A 112 6.48 17.02 25.79
N HIS A 113 5.98 16.77 24.59
CA HIS A 113 4.56 16.79 24.34
C HIS A 113 4.10 15.69 23.40
N TRP A 114 2.86 15.28 23.63
CA TRP A 114 2.24 14.14 22.98
C TRP A 114 1.45 14.59 21.74
N LYS A 115 1.49 13.73 20.73
CA LYS A 115 0.65 13.83 19.54
C LYS A 115 -0.06 12.50 19.39
N ARG A 116 -1.33 12.54 19.02
CA ARG A 116 -2.09 11.36 18.61
C ARG A 116 -2.09 11.27 17.11
N VAL A 117 -1.75 10.10 16.60
CA VAL A 117 -1.78 9.79 15.17
C VAL A 117 -3.05 9.01 14.88
N GLN A 118 -3.88 9.54 13.99
CA GLN A 118 -5.04 8.83 13.48
C GLN A 118 -4.76 8.38 12.05
N THR A 119 -4.98 7.09 11.78
CA THR A 119 -4.93 6.54 10.43
C THR A 119 -6.35 6.15 9.98
N PRO A 120 -6.67 6.18 8.67
CA PRO A 120 -8.01 5.84 8.18
C PRO A 120 -8.39 4.38 8.46
N GLN A 121 -7.40 3.50 8.56
CA GLN A 121 -7.57 2.07 8.83
C GLN A 121 -6.61 1.64 9.92
N PRO A 122 -6.93 1.91 11.20
CA PRO A 122 -6.10 1.44 12.29
C PRO A 122 -6.21 -0.08 12.42
N PRO A 123 -5.14 -0.77 12.83
CA PRO A 123 -5.24 -2.18 13.18
C PRO A 123 -6.34 -2.40 14.25
N PRO A 124 -7.07 -3.53 14.20
CA PRO A 124 -8.07 -3.85 15.22
C PRO A 124 -7.46 -3.91 16.64
N PRO A 125 -8.21 -3.51 17.70
CA PRO A 125 -7.78 -3.63 19.10
C PRO A 125 -7.52 -5.07 19.51
N ARG A 126 -6.45 -5.28 20.29
CA ARG A 126 -5.91 -6.61 20.57
C ARG A 126 -4.96 -6.56 21.79
N SER A 127 -4.91 -7.61 22.62
CA SER A 127 -4.14 -7.68 23.89
C SER A 127 -2.77 -8.35 23.75
N SER A 128 -1.77 -7.95 24.56
CA SER A 128 -0.41 -8.55 24.54
C SER A 128 0.28 -8.50 23.18
N HIS A 129 0.35 -7.30 22.58
CA HIS A 129 0.96 -7.12 21.27
C HIS A 129 2.39 -6.59 21.35
N GLN A 130 3.22 -7.09 20.43
CA GLN A 130 4.53 -6.53 20.15
C GLN A 130 4.47 -5.79 18.81
N VAL A 131 4.88 -4.53 18.84
CA VAL A 131 5.16 -3.76 17.63
C VAL A 131 6.66 -3.75 17.43
N GLU A 132 7.09 -4.26 16.28
CA GLU A 132 8.47 -4.13 15.83
C GLU A 132 8.49 -3.11 14.69
N PHE A 133 9.12 -1.98 14.93
CA PHE A 133 9.33 -0.99 13.89
C PHE A 133 10.58 -1.37 13.08
N ASN A 134 10.40 -2.14 12.01
CA ASN A 134 11.50 -2.45 11.11
C ASN A 134 11.77 -1.23 10.21
N PHE A 135 12.85 -0.50 10.49
CA PHE A 135 13.27 0.68 9.73
C PHE A 135 13.49 0.37 8.24
N LEU A 136 14.01 -0.81 7.92
CA LEU A 136 14.23 -1.21 6.53
C LEU A 136 12.90 -1.41 5.81
N LEU A 137 11.92 -2.03 6.46
CA LEU A 137 10.57 -2.17 5.90
C LEU A 137 9.89 -0.81 5.77
N PHE A 138 10.03 0.08 6.77
CA PHE A 138 9.47 1.43 6.71
C PHE A 138 10.08 2.25 5.57
N LEU A 139 11.39 2.18 5.35
CA LEU A 139 12.08 2.87 4.25
C LEU A 139 11.72 2.25 2.90
N ILE A 140 11.65 0.92 2.80
CA ILE A 140 11.24 0.22 1.57
C ILE A 140 9.80 0.59 1.22
N VAL A 141 8.88 0.54 2.17
CA VAL A 141 7.47 0.93 1.96
C VAL A 141 7.37 2.41 1.62
N ARG A 142 8.11 3.30 2.30
CA ARG A 142 8.16 4.73 1.94
C ARG A 142 8.76 4.97 0.56
N TYR A 143 9.80 4.23 0.17
CA TYR A 143 10.46 4.35 -1.12
C TYR A 143 9.58 3.81 -2.25
N THR A 144 8.95 2.64 -2.07
CA THR A 144 7.98 2.10 -3.02
C THR A 144 6.78 3.04 -3.17
N ASN A 145 6.26 3.57 -2.05
CA ASN A 145 5.13 4.48 -2.06
C ASN A 145 5.47 5.85 -2.67
N LEU A 146 6.67 6.38 -2.41
CA LEU A 146 7.16 7.60 -3.08
C LEU A 146 7.29 7.38 -4.59
N VAL A 147 7.83 6.24 -5.01
CA VAL A 147 7.97 5.90 -6.43
C VAL A 147 6.60 5.73 -7.08
N THR A 148 5.64 5.07 -6.45
CA THR A 148 4.28 4.94 -7.00
C THR A 148 3.53 6.26 -7.04
N SER A 149 3.69 7.13 -6.03
CA SER A 149 3.09 8.47 -5.98
C SER A 149 3.69 9.41 -7.04
N VAL A 150 5.02 9.39 -7.20
CA VAL A 150 5.70 10.17 -8.25
C VAL A 150 5.33 9.65 -9.64
N LEU A 151 5.28 8.33 -9.85
CA LEU A 151 4.87 7.77 -11.13
C LEU A 151 3.39 8.04 -11.42
N SER A 152 2.49 7.89 -10.45
CA SER A 152 1.06 8.17 -10.64
C SER A 152 0.81 9.65 -10.93
N SER A 153 1.51 10.56 -10.26
CA SER A 153 1.46 12.00 -10.57
C SER A 153 2.03 12.32 -11.94
N PHE A 154 3.09 11.62 -12.37
CA PHE A 154 3.69 11.78 -13.69
C PHE A 154 2.73 11.33 -14.80
N PHE A 155 2.10 10.16 -14.65
CA PHE A 155 1.10 9.64 -15.59
C PHE A 155 -0.22 10.42 -15.55
N SER A 156 -0.62 10.96 -14.39
CA SER A 156 -1.81 11.81 -14.27
C SER A 156 -1.61 13.22 -14.82
N SER A 157 -0.37 13.74 -14.85
CA SER A 157 -0.07 15.10 -15.33
C SER A 157 -0.03 15.25 -16.85
N GLY A 158 -0.21 14.16 -17.62
CA GLY A 158 -0.41 14.20 -19.06
C GLY A 158 0.74 14.79 -19.87
N LYS A 159 1.94 14.95 -19.30
CA LYS A 159 3.15 15.34 -20.04
C LYS A 159 3.74 14.12 -20.75
N ALA A 160 3.01 13.63 -21.74
CA ALA A 160 3.56 12.76 -22.77
C ALA A 160 4.50 13.60 -23.66
N PHE A 161 5.73 13.13 -23.86
CA PHE A 161 6.59 13.58 -24.95
C PHE A 161 6.05 13.07 -26.29
#